data_AF-A0AAX1Q6G0-F1
#
_entry.id   AF-A0AAX1Q6G0-F1
#
_cell.length_a   1.000
_cell.length_b   1.000
_cell.length_c   1.000
_cell.angle_alpha   90.00
_cell.angle_beta   90.00
_cell.angle_gamma   90.00
#
_symmetry.space_group_name_H-M   'P 1'
#
loop_
_entity.id
_entity.type
_entity.pdbx_description
1 polymer ?
#
loop_
_entity_poly.entity_id
_entity_poly.type
_entity_poly.pdbx_seq_one_letter_code
_entity_poly.pdbx_strand_id
1 'polypeptide(L)'
;MFATAALTGMRKGEVLGLREKDIDFQYKKISVIKNVANIKGHVYLSDVKTDSSRRRISINDQLLSILSHQMKYNKKNEIAIWVCL
;
A
#
# COMPACT_ATOMS: atom_id res chain seq x y z
N MET A 1 -6.37 -5.64 -2.25
CA MET A 1 -5.40 -5.43 -3.35
C MET A 1 -6.02 -4.80 -4.61
N PHE A 2 -6.97 -5.46 -5.29
CA PHE A 2 -7.52 -4.96 -6.56
C PHE A 2 -8.22 -3.59 -6.47
N ALA A 3 -9.05 -3.39 -5.44
CA ALA A 3 -9.73 -2.10 -5.21
C ALA A 3 -8.73 -0.96 -5.03
N THR A 4 -7.66 -1.20 -4.26
CA THR A 4 -6.58 -0.22 -4.05
C THR A 4 -5.92 0.14 -5.38
N ALA A 5 -5.49 -0.85 -6.17
CA ALA A 5 -4.86 -0.61 -7.47
C ALA A 5 -5.79 0.15 -8.44
N ALA A 6 -7.07 -0.23 -8.51
CA ALA A 6 -8.04 0.37 -9.41
C ALA A 6 -8.37 1.83 -9.04
N LEU A 7 -8.47 2.13 -7.74
CA LEU A 7 -8.87 3.46 -7.26
C LEU A 7 -7.70 4.43 -7.12
N THR A 8 -6.47 3.94 -6.97
CA THR A 8 -5.28 4.80 -6.81
C THR A 8 -4.34 4.81 -8.01
N GLY A 9 -4.51 3.88 -8.96
CA GLY A 9 -3.57 3.70 -10.07
C GLY A 9 -2.18 3.24 -9.62
N MET A 10 -2.04 2.74 -8.39
CA MET A 10 -0.77 2.21 -7.90
C MET A 10 -0.39 0.93 -8.63
N ARG A 11 0.91 0.80 -8.94
CA ARG A 11 1.47 -0.43 -9.50
C ARG A 11 1.43 -1.55 -8.46
N LYS A 12 1.40 -2.81 -8.89
CA LYS A 12 1.37 -3.99 -8.01
C LYS A 12 2.38 -3.92 -6.85
N GLY A 13 3.64 -3.58 -7.16
CA GLY A 13 4.69 -3.49 -6.14
C GLY A 13 4.49 -2.33 -5.15
N GLU A 14 3.89 -1.22 -5.58
CA GLU A 14 3.54 -0.09 -4.70
C GLU A 14 2.41 -0.49 -3.74
N VAL A 15 1.39 -1.22 -4.23
CA VAL A 15 0.28 -1.72 -3.40
C VAL A 15 0.77 -2.73 -2.37
N LEU A 16 1.67 -3.64 -2.77
CA LEU A 16 2.29 -4.61 -1.86
C LEU A 16 3.25 -3.97 -0.85
N GLY A 17 3.85 -2.83 -1.21
CA GLY A 17 4.75 -2.07 -0.35
C GLY A 17 4.05 -1.07 0.58
N LEU A 18 2.73 -0.92 0.47
CA LEU A 18 1.95 -0.01 1.29
C LEU A 18 1.97 -0.47 2.75
N ARG A 19 2.24 0.45 3.69
CA ARG A 19 2.23 0.19 5.14
C ARG A 19 1.19 1.08 5.81
N GLU A 20 0.76 0.67 7.00
CA GLU A 20 -0.15 1.44 7.86
C GLU A 20 0.28 2.89 8.03
N LYS A 21 1.57 3.12 8.35
CA LYS A 21 2.13 4.47 8.55
C LYS A 21 2.16 5.35 7.29
N ASP A 22 1.96 4.76 6.12
CA ASP A 22 1.92 5.49 4.86
C ASP A 22 0.49 5.97 4.53
N ILE A 23 -0.51 5.58 5.34
CA ILE A 23 -1.92 5.96 5.21
C ILE A 23 -2.26 7.05 6.25
N ASP A 24 -2.74 8.18 5.75
CA ASP A 24 -3.27 9.27 6.55
C ASP A 24 -4.79 9.15 6.61
N PHE A 25 -5.31 8.60 7.71
CA PHE A 25 -6.74 8.39 7.92
C PHE A 25 -7.50 9.70 8.15
N GLN A 26 -6.84 10.72 8.71
CA GLN A 26 -7.47 12.02 8.98
C GLN A 26 -7.73 12.77 7.68
N TYR A 27 -6.72 12.82 6.80
CA TYR A 27 -6.79 13.55 5.53
C TYR A 27 -7.14 12.68 4.33
N LYS A 28 -7.41 11.38 4.55
CA LYS A 28 -7.75 10.37 3.53
C LYS A 28 -6.76 10.35 2.39
N LYS A 29 -5.47 10.20 2.72
CA LYS A 29 -4.37 10.20 1.74
C LYS A 29 -3.47 8.98 1.91
N ILE A 30 -2.93 8.50 0.79
CA ILE A 30 -1.90 7.46 0.77
C ILE A 30 -0.60 8.08 0.26
N SER A 31 0.49 7.85 0.98
CA SER A 31 1.84 8.20 0.55
C SER A 31 2.49 7.02 -0.16
N VAL A 32 2.69 7.13 -1.46
CA VAL A 32 3.35 6.08 -2.27
C VAL A 32 4.86 6.31 -2.21
N ILE A 33 5.53 5.61 -1.28
CA ILE A 33 6.98 5.80 -1.04
C ILE A 33 7.81 4.51 -1.13
N LYS A 34 7.17 3.34 -1.00
CA LYS A 34 7.82 2.03 -1.08
C LYS A 34 7.29 1.23 -2.28
N ASN A 35 8.14 0.36 -2.79
CA ASN A 35 7.81 -0.58 -3.85
C ASN A 35 8.44 -1.95 -3.57
N VAL A 36 7.63 -2.99 -3.69
CA VAL A 36 8.06 -4.39 -3.65
C VAL A 36 8.38 -4.86 -5.06
N ALA A 37 9.59 -5.36 -5.26
CA ALA A 37 10.04 -5.96 -6.51
C ALA A 37 10.46 -7.41 -6.29
N ASN A 38 10.15 -8.28 -7.25
CA ASN A 38 10.76 -9.60 -7.31
C ASN A 38 11.89 -9.56 -8.35
N ILE A 39 13.13 -9.79 -7.91
CA ILE A 39 14.30 -9.84 -8.78
C ILE A 39 14.95 -11.20 -8.60
N LYS A 40 14.94 -12.02 -9.66
CA LYS A 40 15.52 -13.37 -9.69
C LYS A 40 15.00 -14.28 -8.55
N GLY A 41 13.70 -14.19 -8.22
CA GLY A 41 13.08 -15.01 -7.18
C GLY A 41 13.17 -14.44 -5.77
N HIS A 42 13.94 -13.35 -5.57
CA HIS A 42 14.07 -12.69 -4.27
C HIS A 42 13.17 -11.46 -4.19
N VAL A 43 12.48 -11.31 -3.06
CA VAL A 43 11.59 -10.17 -2.79
C VAL A 43 12.41 -9.04 -2.16
N TYR A 44 12.40 -7.88 -2.81
CA TYR A 44 13.08 -6.68 -2.35
C TYR A 44 12.07 -5.59 -2.03
N LEU A 45 12.16 -5.01 -0.83
CA LEU A 45 11.49 -3.77 -0.49
C LEU A 45 12.43 -2.60 -0.78
N SER A 46 12.06 -1.79 -1.76
CA SER A 46 12.83 -0.63 -2.19
C SER A 46 12.06 0.66 -1.92
N ASP A 47 12.78 1.76 -1.71
CA ASP A 47 12.18 3.07 -1.95
C ASP A 47 11.82 3.19 -3.43
N VAL A 48 10.78 3.96 -3.74
CA VAL A 48 10.51 4.32 -5.13
C VAL A 48 11.76 4.97 -5.74
N LYS A 49 12.13 4.57 -6.97
CA LYS A 49 13.46 4.80 -7.57
C LYS A 49 13.89 6.28 -7.63
N THR A 50 12.95 7.22 -7.59
CA THR A 50 13.21 8.66 -7.73
C THR A 50 12.22 9.47 -6.89
N ASP A 51 12.60 10.69 -6.50
CA ASP A 51 11.71 11.61 -5.77
C ASP A 51 10.44 11.94 -6.58
N SER A 52 10.54 11.96 -7.91
CA SER A 52 9.40 12.10 -8.83
C SER A 52 8.37 10.96 -8.77
N SER A 53 8.74 9.79 -8.24
CA SER A 53 7.81 8.68 -8.04
C SER A 53 7.06 8.75 -6.71
N ARG A 54 7.54 9.57 -5.76
CA ARG A 54 6.85 9.80 -4.48
C ARG A 54 5.67 10.71 -4.73
N ARG A 55 4.48 10.23 -4.36
CA ARG A 55 3.24 10.99 -4.53
C ARG A 55 2.28 10.73 -3.40
N ARG A 56 1.39 11.69 -3.15
CA ARG A 56 0.22 11.50 -2.28
C ARG A 56 -1.02 11.35 -3.13
N ILE A 57 -1.82 10.33 -2.84
CA ILE A 57 -3.05 10.03 -3.56
C ILE A 57 -4.21 10.21 -2.57
N SER A 58 -5.16 11.08 -2.90
CA SER A 58 -6.40 11.19 -2.14
C SER A 58 -7.28 9.97 -2.39
N ILE A 59 -7.87 9.43 -1.32
CA ILE A 59 -8.72 8.24 -1.37
C ILE A 59 -10.10 8.54 -0.81
N ASN A 60 -11.09 7.77 -1.23
CA ASN A 60 -12.45 7.87 -0.72
C ASN A 60 -12.66 7.03 0.55
N ASP A 61 -13.78 7.25 1.23
CA ASP A 61 -14.15 6.53 2.45
C ASP A 61 -14.31 5.03 2.26
N GLN A 62 -14.76 4.61 1.07
CA GLN A 62 -14.89 3.20 0.74
C GLN A 62 -13.53 2.50 0.74
N LEU A 63 -12.52 3.08 0.08
CA LEU A 63 -11.18 2.53 0.08
C LEU A 63 -10.54 2.57 1.46
N LEU A 64 -10.77 3.65 2.22
CA LEU A 64 -10.29 3.74 3.60
C LEU A 64 -10.84 2.61 4.47
N SER A 65 -12.14 2.34 4.37
CA SER A 65 -12.81 1.24 5.08
C SER A 65 -12.26 -0.13 4.70
N ILE A 66 -12.05 -0.38 3.40
CA ILE A 66 -11.45 -1.63 2.90
C ILE A 66 -10.04 -1.82 3.49
N LEU A 67 -9.21 -0.77 3.47
CA LEU A 67 -7.85 -0.83 4.00
C LEU A 67 -7.86 -1.08 5.51
N SER A 68 -8.70 -0.36 6.27
CA SER A 68 -8.85 -0.57 7.72
C SER A 68 -9.31 -1.99 8.05
N HIS A 69 -10.25 -2.55 7.28
CA HIS A 69 -10.73 -3.91 7.48
C HIS A 69 -9.61 -4.93 7.24
N GLN A 70 -8.89 -4.79 6.13
CA GLN A 70 -7.79 -5.67 5.77
C GLN A 70 -6.66 -5.62 6.82
N MET A 71 -6.31 -4.44 7.31
CA MET A 71 -5.28 -4.29 8.35
C MET A 71 -5.66 -4.98 9.66
N LYS A 72 -6.94 -4.88 10.07
CA LYS A 72 -7.45 -5.63 11.24
C LYS A 72 -7.38 -7.14 11.02
N TYR A 73 -7.73 -7.60 9.82
CA TYR A 73 -7.63 -9.01 9.45
C TYR A 73 -6.17 -9.50 9.51
N ASN A 74 -5.22 -8.76 8.93
CA ASN A 74 -3.80 -9.14 8.94
C ASN A 74 -3.24 -9.23 10.35
N LYS A 75 -3.60 -8.26 11.22
CA LYS A 75 -3.17 -8.25 12.63
C LYS A 75 -3.73 -9.44 13.41
N LYS A 76 -4.97 -9.83 13.14
CA LYS A 76 -5.61 -10.99 13.78
C LYS A 76 -4.99 -12.33 13.37
N ASN A 77 -4.55 -12.45 12.11
CA ASN A 77 -4.03 -13.69 11.55
C ASN A 77 -2.49 -13.74 11.51
N GLU A 78 -1.80 -12.81 12.20
CA GLU A 78 -0.33 -12.73 12.25
C GLU A 78 0.35 -12.72 10.87
N ILE A 79 -0.33 -12.13 9.87
CA ILE A 79 0.17 -12.07 8.50
C ILE A 79 1.32 -11.06 8.44
N ALA A 80 2.52 -11.54 8.11
CA ALA A 80 3.73 -10.71 8.01
C ALA A 80 3.72 -9.68 6.85
N ILE A 81 2.66 -9.67 6.02
CA ILE A 81 2.46 -8.68 4.96
C ILE A 81 1.58 -7.53 5.46
N TRP A 82 2.07 -6.31 5.23
CA TRP A 82 1.64 -5.12 5.94
C TRP A 82 0.21 -4.65 5.63
N VAL A 83 -0.27 -4.73 4.38
CA VAL A 83 -1.59 -4.15 4.03
C VAL A 83 -2.39 -4.95 3.00
N CYS A 84 -1.78 -5.51 1.96
CA CYS A 84 -2.52 -6.16 0.88
C CYS A 84 -2.05 -7.59 0.63
N LEU A 85 -2.71 -8.54 1.28
CA LEU A 85 -2.79 -9.93 0.81
C LEU A 85 -4.21 -10.45 0.99
#